data_AF-A0A6G3MIS4-F1
#
_entry.id   AF-A0A6G3MIS4-F1
#
_cell.length_a   1.000
_cell.length_b   1.000
_cell.length_c   1.000
_cell.angle_alpha   90.00
_cell.angle_beta   90.00
_cell.angle_gamma   90.00
#
_symmetry.space_group_name_H-M   'P 1'
#
loop_
_entity.id
_entity.type
_entity.pdbx_description
1 polymer ?
#
loop_
_entity_poly.entity_id
_entity_poly.type
_entity_poly.pdbx_seq_one_letter_code
_entity_poly.pdbx_strand_id
1 'polypeptide(L)'
;IASHIHGRYSFDDFYILRQLQLYELTCFLRSISDNKTPIILVGDLNTESQHVGIKYLLSHGRLIDSCDFIHQEKSNHMFTYVGYGQDHTGKTEKCRIDYIMSNQLLQAVDSKICFDELSEEGMNYSDHNGVEATFEFKTDDTDVCVKKDVLKELYKILTSSKFEQKVPFALNAMLTIMLIITGLPCFSVIYSSKIRSLICYMSISFCLSLAFALTFTTVICYIKQSNNYQSILKEMEQEQAISEQIGN
;
A
#
# COMPACT_ATOMS: atom_id res chain seq x y z
N ILE A 1 -7.01 -4.26 13.65
CA ILE A 1 -7.03 -3.82 12.23
C ILE A 1 -6.00 -4.63 11.48
N ALA A 2 -6.40 -5.28 10.40
CA ALA A 2 -5.47 -5.97 9.51
C ALA A 2 -5.32 -5.15 8.23
N SER A 3 -4.09 -4.94 7.76
CA SER A 3 -3.79 -4.17 6.55
C SER A 3 -2.78 -4.90 5.69
N HIS A 4 -2.87 -4.68 4.38
CA HIS A 4 -1.85 -5.09 3.42
C HIS A 4 -1.53 -3.89 2.53
N ILE A 5 -0.31 -3.40 2.62
CA ILE A 5 0.16 -2.25 1.84
C ILE A 5 0.79 -2.76 0.55
N HIS A 6 0.73 -1.98 -0.53
CA HIS A 6 1.18 -2.41 -1.84
C HIS A 6 2.61 -2.96 -1.81
N GLY A 7 2.90 -4.04 -2.53
CA GLY A 7 4.22 -4.67 -2.56
C GLY A 7 5.34 -3.81 -3.15
N ARG A 8 6.59 -4.15 -2.84
CA ARG A 8 7.77 -3.68 -3.59
C ARG A 8 7.97 -4.59 -4.80
N TYR A 9 8.02 -4.00 -5.98
CA TYR A 9 8.36 -4.70 -7.23
C TYR A 9 9.77 -4.29 -7.70
N SER A 10 10.31 -4.98 -8.70
CA SER A 10 11.71 -4.83 -9.17
C SER A 10 12.13 -3.40 -9.52
N PHE A 11 11.18 -2.57 -9.93
CA PHE A 11 11.30 -1.13 -9.98
C PHE A 11 10.36 -0.60 -8.91
N ASP A 12 10.87 0.15 -7.93
CA ASP A 12 10.08 0.62 -6.78
C ASP A 12 9.08 1.75 -7.15
N ASP A 13 8.35 1.53 -8.24
CA ASP A 13 7.38 2.45 -8.85
C ASP A 13 6.21 2.76 -7.91
N PHE A 14 6.04 1.94 -6.88
CA PHE A 14 4.97 2.05 -5.89
C PHE A 14 5.42 2.66 -4.57
N TYR A 15 6.66 3.12 -4.44
CA TYR A 15 7.16 3.74 -3.21
C TYR A 15 6.23 4.85 -2.69
N ILE A 16 5.85 5.78 -3.57
CA ILE A 16 4.97 6.90 -3.25
C ILE A 16 3.56 6.42 -2.87
N LEU A 17 3.06 5.39 -3.56
CA LEU A 17 1.78 4.79 -3.23
C LEU A 17 1.81 4.18 -1.82
N ARG A 18 2.88 3.47 -1.44
CA ARG A 18 3.02 2.92 -0.08
C ARG A 18 3.05 4.03 0.97
N GLN A 19 3.80 5.11 0.72
CA GLN A 19 3.83 6.25 1.65
C GLN A 19 2.44 6.89 1.83
N LEU A 20 1.68 7.02 0.73
CA LEU A 20 0.31 7.54 0.76
C LEU A 20 -0.64 6.61 1.53
N GLN A 21 -0.57 5.30 1.28
CA GLN A 21 -1.39 4.31 1.98
C GLN A 21 -1.11 4.29 3.48
N LEU A 22 0.16 4.43 3.89
CA LEU A 22 0.54 4.52 5.29
C LEU A 22 0.04 5.82 5.93
N TYR A 23 0.05 6.94 5.21
CA TYR A 23 -0.57 8.19 5.65
C TYR A 23 -2.08 8.02 5.87
N GLU A 24 -2.81 7.52 4.88
CA GLU A 24 -4.25 7.31 4.95
C GLU A 24 -4.63 6.35 6.09
N LEU A 25 -3.88 5.25 6.24
CA LEU A 25 -4.05 4.31 7.35
C LEU A 25 -3.86 5.00 8.71
N THR A 26 -2.87 5.88 8.82
CA THR A 26 -2.63 6.66 10.04
C THR A 26 -3.80 7.59 10.35
N CYS A 27 -4.31 8.30 9.34
CA CYS A 27 -5.49 9.16 9.49
C CYS A 27 -6.73 8.36 9.91
N PHE A 28 -6.94 7.19 9.29
CA PHE A 28 -8.02 6.29 9.65
C PHE A 28 -7.91 5.83 11.12
N LEU A 29 -6.74 5.37 11.54
CA LEU A 29 -6.48 4.95 12.92
C LEU A 29 -6.78 6.08 13.92
N ARG A 30 -6.34 7.30 13.63
CA ARG A 30 -6.64 8.47 14.45
C ARG A 30 -8.13 8.80 14.51
N SER A 31 -8.86 8.59 13.41
CA SER A 31 -10.29 8.89 13.35
C SER A 31 -11.15 7.94 14.19
N ILE A 32 -10.66 6.70 14.40
CA ILE A 32 -11.35 5.69 15.19
C ILE A 32 -10.76 5.51 16.60
N SER A 33 -9.53 5.97 16.82
CA SER A 33 -8.89 5.92 18.14
C SER A 33 -9.42 7.10 18.95
N ASP A 34 -10.32 6.84 19.87
CA ASP A 34 -10.38 7.66 21.06
C ASP A 34 -9.25 7.23 22.04
N ASN A 35 -8.93 8.05 23.04
CA ASN A 35 -7.93 7.69 24.06
C ASN A 35 -8.39 6.54 24.99
N LYS A 36 -9.43 5.77 24.61
CA LYS A 36 -10.08 4.75 25.43
C LYS A 36 -10.28 3.41 24.72
N THR A 37 -10.09 3.37 23.40
CA THR A 37 -10.29 2.17 22.59
C THR A 37 -8.94 1.52 22.31
N PRO A 38 -8.69 0.30 22.81
CA PRO A 38 -7.46 -0.43 22.52
C PRO A 38 -7.41 -0.76 21.02
N ILE A 39 -6.28 -0.48 20.38
CA ILE A 39 -6.08 -0.76 18.96
C ILE A 39 -4.85 -1.64 18.81
N ILE A 40 -5.02 -2.69 18.00
CA ILE A 40 -3.91 -3.49 17.46
C ILE A 40 -3.98 -3.36 15.93
N LEU A 41 -2.88 -2.95 15.31
CA LEU A 41 -2.66 -2.99 13.87
C LEU A 41 -1.75 -4.17 13.54
N VAL A 42 -2.15 -5.00 12.57
CA VAL A 42 -1.36 -6.13 12.08
C VAL A 42 -1.27 -6.14 10.56
N GLY A 43 -0.18 -6.68 10.03
CA GLY A 43 -0.09 -7.11 8.64
C GLY A 43 1.22 -6.77 7.95
N ASP A 44 1.31 -7.16 6.68
CA ASP A 44 2.43 -6.86 5.80
C ASP A 44 2.26 -5.43 5.24
N LEU A 45 3.12 -4.54 5.73
CA LEU A 45 3.14 -3.13 5.36
C LEU A 45 4.11 -2.83 4.21
N ASN A 46 4.80 -3.85 3.68
CA ASN A 46 5.71 -3.77 2.52
C ASN A 46 6.71 -2.60 2.60
N THR A 47 7.06 -2.19 3.82
CA THR A 47 7.84 -0.99 4.10
C THR A 47 8.63 -1.21 5.38
N GLU A 48 9.95 -1.06 5.33
CA GLU A 48 10.82 -1.23 6.49
C GLU A 48 10.76 -0.05 7.47
N SER A 49 11.21 -0.27 8.72
CA SER A 49 11.06 0.68 9.83
C SER A 49 11.84 1.99 9.65
N GLN A 50 12.89 1.99 8.84
CA GLN A 50 13.67 3.17 8.50
C GLN A 50 12.94 4.14 7.56
N HIS A 51 11.92 3.69 6.83
CA HIS A 51 11.20 4.55 5.89
C HIS A 51 10.25 5.51 6.60
N VAL A 52 10.04 6.66 5.98
CA VAL A 52 9.27 7.76 6.57
C VAL A 52 7.82 7.35 6.88
N GLY A 53 7.20 6.50 6.08
CA GLY A 53 5.80 6.09 6.26
C GLY A 53 5.58 5.28 7.54
N ILE A 54 6.48 4.35 7.86
CA ILE A 54 6.43 3.60 9.13
C ILE A 54 6.70 4.54 10.30
N LYS A 55 7.70 5.41 10.19
CA LYS A 55 7.98 6.44 11.21
C LYS A 55 6.77 7.35 11.45
N TYR A 56 6.05 7.72 10.39
CA TYR A 56 4.84 8.54 10.48
C TYR A 56 3.72 7.78 11.16
N LEU A 57 3.48 6.53 10.76
CA LEU A 57 2.49 5.65 11.36
C LEU A 57 2.72 5.44 12.88
N LEU A 58 3.96 5.17 13.29
CA LEU A 58 4.31 5.02 14.70
C LEU A 58 4.11 6.33 15.48
N SER A 59 4.62 7.45 14.97
CA SER A 59 4.59 8.73 15.69
C SER A 59 3.21 9.41 15.70
N HIS A 60 2.57 9.53 14.55
CA HIS A 60 1.29 10.25 14.39
C HIS A 60 0.08 9.34 14.62
N GLY A 61 0.22 8.04 14.36
CA GLY A 61 -0.77 7.02 14.75
C GLY A 61 -0.70 6.65 16.23
N ARG A 62 0.31 7.15 16.97
CA ARG A 62 0.59 6.82 18.38
C ARG A 62 0.64 5.31 18.61
N LEU A 63 1.31 4.62 17.69
CA LEU A 63 1.48 3.18 17.73
C LEU A 63 2.87 2.81 18.23
N ILE A 64 2.94 1.67 18.90
CA ILE A 64 4.13 1.05 19.42
C ILE A 64 4.30 -0.27 18.67
N ASP A 65 5.41 -0.44 17.96
CA ASP A 65 5.78 -1.71 17.33
C ASP A 65 6.17 -2.72 18.41
N SER A 66 5.46 -3.85 18.50
CA SER A 66 5.71 -4.88 19.50
C SER A 66 7.11 -5.49 19.39
N CYS A 67 7.62 -5.65 18.17
CA CYS A 67 8.93 -6.23 17.93
C CYS A 67 10.04 -5.27 18.39
N ASP A 68 9.97 -3.99 18.00
CA ASP A 68 10.92 -2.97 18.44
C ASP A 68 10.83 -2.72 19.95
N PHE A 69 9.63 -2.79 20.53
CA PHE A 69 9.42 -2.59 21.97
C PHE A 69 10.08 -3.67 22.82
N ILE A 70 9.92 -4.95 22.44
CA ILE A 70 10.47 -6.10 23.17
C ILE A 70 11.96 -6.27 22.89
N HIS A 71 12.39 -6.16 21.63
CA HIS A 71 13.74 -6.54 21.20
C HIS A 71 14.70 -5.38 20.98
N GLN A 72 14.21 -4.13 21.01
CA GLN A 72 15.00 -2.90 20.84
C GLN A 72 16.06 -3.01 19.74
N GLU A 73 17.34 -3.00 20.09
CA GLU A 73 18.46 -3.04 19.13
C GLU A 73 18.50 -4.29 18.25
N LYS A 74 17.84 -5.38 18.66
CA LYS A 74 17.81 -6.65 17.92
C LYS A 74 16.70 -6.73 16.88
N SER A 75 15.73 -5.82 16.89
CA SER A 75 14.59 -5.89 15.98
C SER A 75 14.99 -5.76 14.50
N ASN A 76 16.10 -5.08 14.21
CA ASN A 76 16.66 -4.98 12.86
C ASN A 76 17.21 -6.32 12.32
N HIS A 77 17.34 -7.34 13.18
CA HIS A 77 17.75 -8.69 12.80
C HIS A 77 16.57 -9.67 12.71
N MET A 78 15.35 -9.21 12.99
CA MET A 78 14.14 -10.02 12.93
C MET A 78 13.48 -9.86 11.56
N PHE A 79 13.80 -10.79 10.66
CA PHE A 79 13.29 -10.76 9.29
C PHE A 79 11.95 -11.47 9.19
N THR A 80 10.98 -10.78 8.59
CA THR A 80 9.65 -11.33 8.35
C THR A 80 9.53 -11.74 6.89
N TYR A 81 10.13 -11.02 5.95
CA TYR A 81 10.26 -11.48 4.57
C TYR A 81 11.63 -12.12 4.34
N VAL A 82 11.63 -13.33 3.80
CA VAL A 82 12.82 -14.11 3.47
C VAL A 82 12.92 -14.48 1.99
N GLY A 83 11.83 -14.28 1.22
CA GLY A 83 11.74 -14.51 -0.22
C GLY A 83 11.81 -15.99 -0.62
N TYR A 84 11.35 -16.28 -1.85
CA TYR A 84 11.60 -17.57 -2.50
C TYR A 84 12.84 -17.47 -3.39
N GLY A 85 14.01 -17.76 -2.80
CA GLY A 85 15.26 -17.84 -3.56
C GLY A 85 15.96 -16.50 -3.81
N GLN A 86 17.17 -16.61 -4.35
CA GLN A 86 18.06 -15.47 -4.58
C GLN A 86 17.45 -14.48 -5.58
N ASP A 87 17.59 -13.18 -5.30
CA ASP A 87 17.28 -12.15 -6.29
C ASP A 87 18.13 -12.31 -7.56
N HIS A 88 17.91 -11.46 -8.57
CA HIS A 88 18.70 -11.46 -9.80
C HIS A 88 20.21 -11.21 -9.59
N THR A 89 20.61 -10.84 -8.36
CA THR A 89 21.99 -10.60 -7.94
C THR A 89 22.60 -11.74 -7.12
N GLY A 90 21.86 -12.82 -6.87
CA GLY A 90 22.32 -13.94 -6.04
C GLY A 90 22.13 -13.72 -4.54
N LYS A 91 21.44 -12.66 -4.11
CA LYS A 91 21.21 -12.31 -2.69
C LYS A 91 19.73 -12.44 -2.35
N THR A 92 19.39 -13.18 -1.30
CA THR A 92 18.06 -13.10 -0.69
C THR A 92 18.00 -11.80 0.11
N GLU A 93 17.24 -10.80 -0.37
CA GLU A 93 16.90 -9.61 0.41
C GLU A 93 15.99 -10.05 1.55
N LYS A 94 16.51 -10.04 2.78
CA LYS A 94 15.74 -10.30 3.99
C LYS A 94 15.38 -8.96 4.62
N CYS A 95 14.11 -8.74 4.89
CA CYS A 95 13.65 -7.49 5.49
C CYS A 95 12.51 -7.73 6.48
N ARG A 96 12.26 -6.72 7.31
CA ARG A 96 11.16 -6.71 8.27
C ARG A 96 10.07 -5.80 7.72
N ILE A 97 8.99 -6.40 7.24
CA ILE A 97 7.86 -5.70 6.62
C ILE A 97 6.50 -6.09 7.19
N ASP A 98 6.47 -7.13 8.04
CA ASP A 98 5.29 -7.54 8.79
C ASP A 98 5.37 -6.98 10.20
N TYR A 99 4.28 -6.33 10.63
CA TYR A 99 4.23 -5.63 11.90
C TYR A 99 3.02 -6.04 12.72
N ILE A 100 3.21 -6.09 14.03
CA ILE A 100 2.12 -6.05 15.01
C ILE A 100 2.39 -4.83 15.89
N MET A 101 1.51 -3.84 15.81
CA MET A 101 1.62 -2.59 16.54
C MET A 101 0.39 -2.38 17.42
N SER A 102 0.55 -1.73 18.57
CA SER A 102 -0.56 -1.36 19.45
C SER A 102 -0.55 0.11 19.80
N ASN A 103 -1.72 0.68 20.13
CA ASN A 103 -1.75 2.00 20.76
C ASN A 103 -1.35 1.91 22.25
N GLN A 104 -1.16 3.07 22.88
CA GLN A 104 -0.66 3.20 24.26
C GLN A 104 -1.50 2.51 25.36
N LEU A 105 -2.71 2.05 25.05
CA LEU A 105 -3.57 1.31 25.98
C LEU A 105 -3.16 -0.16 26.15
N LEU A 106 -2.36 -0.66 25.21
CA LEU A 106 -1.84 -2.02 25.22
C LEU A 106 -0.33 -1.98 25.19
N GLN A 107 0.29 -2.76 26.05
CA GLN A 107 1.73 -2.94 26.10
C GLN A 107 2.08 -4.36 25.68
N ALA A 108 3.00 -4.48 24.72
CA ALA A 108 3.57 -5.78 24.38
C ALA A 108 4.37 -6.31 25.58
N VAL A 109 4.12 -7.57 25.95
CA VAL A 109 4.88 -8.30 26.99
C VAL A 109 5.73 -9.43 26.39
N ASP A 110 5.39 -9.86 25.18
CA ASP A 110 6.19 -10.80 24.40
C ASP A 110 6.02 -10.51 22.90
N SER A 111 7.04 -10.80 22.11
CA SER A 111 7.02 -10.74 20.65
C SER A 111 8.06 -11.69 20.08
N LYS A 112 7.75 -12.44 19.03
CA LYS A 112 8.70 -13.34 18.38
C LYS A 112 8.35 -13.57 16.91
N ILE A 113 9.37 -13.92 16.13
CA ILE A 113 9.16 -14.53 14.82
C ILE A 113 8.73 -15.98 15.04
N CYS A 114 7.75 -16.44 14.29
CA CYS A 114 7.29 -17.82 14.28
C CYS A 114 7.28 -18.37 12.85
N PHE A 115 7.27 -19.70 12.72
CA PHE A 115 7.35 -20.40 11.43
C PHE A 115 8.62 -20.08 10.62
N ASP A 116 9.71 -19.70 11.29
CA ASP A 116 11.05 -19.54 10.71
C ASP A 116 11.81 -20.87 10.56
N GLU A 117 11.29 -21.93 11.19
CA GLU A 117 11.76 -23.30 11.01
C GLU A 117 11.24 -23.90 9.70
N LEU A 118 12.13 -24.57 8.98
CA LEU A 118 11.75 -25.38 7.82
C LEU A 118 10.74 -26.45 8.27
N SER A 119 9.76 -26.72 7.42
CA SER A 119 8.86 -27.87 7.62
C SER A 119 9.66 -29.17 7.77
N GLU A 120 9.03 -30.25 8.23
CA GLU A 120 9.66 -31.58 8.29
C GLU A 120 10.25 -32.02 6.93
N GLU A 121 9.77 -31.44 5.84
CA GLU A 121 10.22 -31.67 4.46
C GLU A 121 11.34 -30.71 4.00
N GLY A 122 11.85 -29.85 4.88
CA GLY A 122 12.91 -28.90 4.55
C GLY A 122 12.44 -27.70 3.71
N MET A 123 11.14 -27.38 3.73
CA MET A 123 10.56 -26.26 2.97
C MET A 123 9.95 -25.21 3.89
N ASN A 124 10.15 -23.93 3.57
CA ASN A 124 9.44 -22.86 4.27
C ASN A 124 7.93 -22.94 3.97
N TYR A 125 7.10 -22.62 4.97
CA TYR A 125 5.64 -22.54 4.79
C TYR A 125 5.23 -21.38 3.89
N SER A 126 6.04 -20.32 3.87
CA SER A 126 5.80 -19.08 3.13
C SER A 126 7.15 -18.38 2.87
N ASP A 127 7.18 -17.41 1.96
CA ASP A 127 8.27 -16.42 1.85
C ASP A 127 8.24 -15.37 2.97
N HIS A 128 7.21 -15.41 3.80
CA HIS A 128 7.11 -14.67 5.03
C HIS A 128 7.14 -15.59 6.26
N ASN A 129 7.95 -15.24 7.25
CA ASN A 129 7.84 -15.75 8.61
C ASN A 129 6.69 -15.06 9.34
N GLY A 130 5.98 -15.79 10.20
CA GLY A 130 4.94 -15.22 11.04
C GLY A 130 5.53 -14.31 12.13
N VAL A 131 4.69 -13.41 12.63
CA VAL A 131 4.98 -12.61 13.82
C VAL A 131 3.91 -12.91 14.86
N GLU A 132 4.33 -13.19 16.08
CA GLU A 132 3.47 -13.38 17.25
C GLU A 132 3.79 -12.30 18.28
N ALA A 133 2.78 -11.76 18.94
CA ALA A 133 2.96 -10.84 20.06
C ALA A 133 1.84 -11.02 21.09
N THR A 134 2.21 -10.90 22.37
CA THR A 134 1.29 -10.94 23.51
C THR A 134 1.19 -9.54 24.10
N PHE A 135 -0.03 -9.10 24.39
CA PHE A 135 -0.30 -7.77 24.93
C PHE A 135 -1.04 -7.84 26.27
N GLU A 136 -0.74 -6.88 27.13
CA GLU A 136 -1.48 -6.61 28.36
C GLU A 136 -2.05 -5.20 28.33
N PHE A 137 -3.19 -5.01 29.02
CA PHE A 137 -3.76 -3.68 29.22
C PHE A 137 -2.86 -2.87 30.13
N LYS A 138 -2.57 -1.64 29.72
CA LYS A 138 -1.74 -0.73 30.50
C LYS A 138 -2.59 0.03 31.51
N THR A 139 -2.07 0.21 32.72
CA THR A 139 -2.70 1.02 33.77
C THR A 139 -2.22 2.48 33.78
N ASP A 140 -1.08 2.76 33.15
CA ASP A 140 -0.41 4.06 33.18
C ASP A 140 -0.29 4.67 31.76
N ASP A 141 -0.47 5.99 31.67
CA ASP A 141 -0.28 6.74 30.43
C ASP A 141 1.22 6.82 30.08
N THR A 142 1.67 6.06 29.08
CA THR A 142 2.92 6.39 28.37
C THR A 142 2.64 7.37 27.25
N ASP A 143 3.26 8.53 27.32
CA ASP A 143 3.17 9.54 26.26
C ASP A 143 4.03 9.11 25.06
N VAL A 144 3.39 8.92 23.91
CA VAL A 144 4.10 8.67 22.64
C VAL A 144 4.50 10.01 22.06
N CYS A 145 5.80 10.30 22.05
CA CYS A 145 6.33 11.55 21.51
C CYS A 145 6.09 11.65 19.98
N VAL A 146 5.23 12.59 19.59
CA VAL A 146 4.99 12.93 18.19
C VAL A 146 6.19 13.70 17.63
N LYS A 147 6.87 13.12 16.62
CA LYS A 147 8.03 13.74 15.97
C LYS A 147 7.58 14.61 14.79
N LYS A 148 7.61 15.94 14.96
CA LYS A 148 7.16 16.92 13.94
C LYS A 148 7.91 16.82 12.61
N ASP A 149 9.20 16.49 12.65
CA ASP A 149 10.04 16.44 11.44
C ASP A 149 9.59 15.35 10.44
N VAL A 150 8.91 14.30 10.92
CA VAL A 150 8.48 13.17 10.09
C VAL A 150 7.37 13.57 9.12
N LEU A 151 6.40 14.40 9.55
CA LEU A 151 5.33 14.89 8.67
C LEU A 151 5.91 15.73 7.53
N LYS A 152 6.87 16.60 7.85
CA LYS A 152 7.54 17.46 6.86
C LYS A 152 8.34 16.64 5.85
N GLU A 153 9.04 15.60 6.31
CA GLU A 153 9.77 14.67 5.43
C GLU A 153 8.81 13.91 4.51
N LEU A 154 7.70 13.39 5.05
CA LEU A 154 6.67 12.69 4.28
C LEU A 154 6.05 13.60 3.22
N TYR A 155 5.65 14.82 3.60
CA TYR A 155 5.11 15.82 2.68
C TYR A 155 6.09 16.13 1.55
N LYS A 156 7.39 16.31 1.87
CA LYS A 156 8.43 16.53 0.87
C LYS A 156 8.53 15.34 -0.11
N ILE A 157 8.49 14.11 0.39
CA ILE A 157 8.55 12.91 -0.47
C ILE A 157 7.37 12.92 -1.45
N LEU A 158 6.14 13.07 -0.95
CA LEU A 158 4.93 13.03 -1.77
C LEU A 158 4.88 14.18 -2.79
N THR A 159 5.31 15.39 -2.41
CA THR A 159 5.31 16.55 -3.33
C THR A 159 6.44 16.52 -4.36
N SER A 160 7.60 15.96 -4.02
CA SER A 160 8.77 15.91 -4.92
C SER A 160 8.59 14.91 -6.07
N SER A 161 7.81 13.86 -5.86
CA SER A 161 7.47 12.89 -6.89
C SER A 161 6.33 13.42 -7.75
N LYS A 162 6.55 13.50 -9.07
CA LYS A 162 5.41 13.51 -10.01
C LYS A 162 4.71 12.17 -9.84
N PHE A 163 3.46 12.20 -9.36
CA PHE A 163 2.61 11.03 -9.36
C PHE A 163 2.30 10.66 -10.82
N GLU A 164 3.24 9.98 -11.48
CA GLU A 164 3.12 9.54 -12.86
C GLU A 164 2.40 8.18 -12.83
N GLN A 165 1.08 8.21 -12.96
CA GLN A 165 0.29 7.00 -13.06
C GLN A 165 0.48 6.39 -14.47
N LYS A 166 1.60 5.72 -14.69
CA LYS A 166 2.06 5.27 -16.02
C LYS A 166 1.23 4.13 -16.63
N VAL A 167 0.49 3.38 -15.81
CA VAL A 167 -0.01 2.04 -16.19
C VAL A 167 -1.44 2.00 -16.75
N PRO A 168 -2.43 2.80 -16.31
CA PRO A 168 -3.81 2.64 -16.80
C PRO A 168 -4.00 3.09 -18.25
N PHE A 169 -3.27 4.10 -18.71
CA PHE A 169 -3.53 4.69 -20.01
C PHE A 169 -3.04 3.79 -21.16
N ALA A 170 -1.81 3.28 -21.07
CA ALA A 170 -1.24 2.42 -22.10
C ALA A 170 -2.00 1.09 -22.25
N LEU A 171 -2.42 0.48 -21.13
CA LEU A 171 -3.16 -0.78 -21.13
C LEU A 171 -4.57 -0.61 -21.73
N ASN A 172 -5.28 0.46 -21.36
CA ASN A 172 -6.61 0.74 -21.94
C ASN A 172 -6.53 1.14 -23.42
N ALA A 173 -5.47 1.86 -23.82
CA ALA A 173 -5.21 2.12 -25.23
C ALA A 173 -4.94 0.81 -26.00
N MET A 174 -4.15 -0.09 -25.42
CA MET A 174 -3.86 -1.41 -26.04
C MET A 174 -5.10 -2.30 -26.15
N LEU A 175 -5.93 -2.36 -25.11
CA LEU A 175 -7.22 -3.09 -25.12
C LEU A 175 -8.17 -2.53 -26.18
N THR A 176 -8.24 -1.20 -26.30
CA THR A 176 -9.03 -0.52 -27.33
C THR A 176 -8.53 -0.87 -28.73
N ILE A 177 -7.20 -0.84 -28.94
CA ILE A 177 -6.58 -1.21 -30.21
C ILE A 177 -6.82 -2.70 -30.53
N MET A 178 -6.73 -3.60 -29.55
CA MET A 178 -7.03 -5.03 -29.73
C MET A 178 -8.50 -5.28 -30.11
N LEU A 179 -9.46 -4.57 -29.50
CA LEU A 179 -10.88 -4.67 -29.86
C LEU A 179 -11.14 -4.20 -31.29
N ILE A 180 -10.45 -3.13 -31.72
CA ILE A 180 -10.51 -2.65 -33.11
C ILE A 180 -9.92 -3.69 -34.07
N ILE A 181 -8.72 -4.19 -33.78
CA ILE A 181 -8.00 -5.15 -34.64
C ILE A 181 -8.72 -6.49 -34.72
N THR A 182 -9.28 -7.03 -33.63
CA THR A 182 -10.01 -8.31 -33.66
C THR A 182 -11.40 -8.19 -34.28
N GLY A 183 -12.00 -6.99 -34.23
CA GLY A 183 -13.23 -6.69 -34.97
C GLY A 183 -13.04 -6.69 -36.49
N LEU A 184 -11.86 -6.30 -37.00
CA LEU A 184 -11.57 -6.08 -38.43
C LEU A 184 -11.45 -7.34 -39.32
N PRO A 185 -10.79 -8.46 -38.94
CA PRO A 185 -10.57 -9.61 -39.82
C PRO A 185 -11.77 -10.55 -39.94
N CYS A 186 -12.80 -10.42 -39.09
CA CYS A 186 -14.10 -11.08 -39.33
C CYS A 186 -14.84 -10.52 -40.57
N PHE A 187 -14.34 -9.44 -41.18
CA PHE A 187 -14.96 -8.79 -42.34
C PHE A 187 -14.55 -9.37 -43.70
N SER A 188 -13.40 -10.01 -43.83
CA SER A 188 -12.84 -10.31 -45.15
C SER A 188 -13.28 -11.63 -45.77
N VAL A 189 -13.94 -12.54 -45.02
CA VAL A 189 -14.11 -13.93 -45.48
C VAL A 189 -15.51 -14.28 -46.00
N ILE A 190 -16.59 -13.51 -45.75
CA ILE A 190 -17.93 -14.02 -46.15
C ILE A 190 -18.89 -12.94 -46.66
N TYR A 191 -18.94 -12.83 -47.99
CA TYR A 191 -19.79 -11.96 -48.78
C TYR A 191 -21.03 -12.75 -49.27
N SER A 192 -22.25 -12.52 -48.72
CA SER A 192 -23.51 -12.70 -49.50
C SER A 192 -24.85 -12.27 -48.85
N SER A 193 -24.97 -11.85 -47.58
CA SER A 193 -26.30 -11.52 -47.00
C SER A 193 -26.40 -10.20 -46.25
N LYS A 194 -27.49 -9.44 -46.49
CA LYS A 194 -27.83 -8.17 -45.81
C LYS A 194 -27.91 -8.32 -44.28
N ILE A 195 -28.41 -9.47 -43.80
CA ILE A 195 -28.53 -9.79 -42.36
C ILE A 195 -27.14 -9.83 -41.70
N ARG A 196 -26.13 -10.39 -42.38
CA ARG A 196 -24.77 -10.47 -41.85
C ARG A 196 -24.12 -9.09 -41.71
N SER A 197 -24.34 -8.20 -42.70
CA SER A 197 -23.88 -6.82 -42.62
C SER A 197 -24.49 -6.09 -41.42
N LEU A 198 -25.79 -6.28 -41.14
CA LEU A 198 -26.44 -5.73 -39.95
C LEU A 198 -25.82 -6.26 -38.65
N ILE A 199 -25.60 -7.58 -38.53
CA ILE A 199 -24.96 -8.18 -37.34
C ILE A 199 -23.56 -7.58 -37.16
N CYS A 200 -22.77 -7.43 -38.23
CA CYS A 200 -21.46 -6.80 -38.18
C CYS A 200 -21.51 -5.35 -37.68
N TYR A 201 -22.46 -4.53 -38.16
CA TYR A 201 -22.61 -3.15 -37.66
C TYR A 201 -22.98 -3.12 -36.18
N MET A 202 -23.87 -4.00 -35.73
CA MET A 202 -24.24 -4.12 -34.32
C MET A 202 -23.04 -4.52 -33.45
N SER A 203 -22.23 -5.49 -33.90
CA SER A 203 -21.02 -5.92 -33.20
C SER A 203 -19.96 -4.82 -33.11
N ILE A 204 -19.69 -4.09 -34.21
CA ILE A 204 -18.77 -2.95 -34.18
C ILE A 204 -19.28 -1.88 -33.22
N SER A 205 -20.57 -1.51 -33.34
CA SER A 205 -21.17 -0.50 -32.48
C SER A 205 -21.03 -0.89 -31.01
N PHE A 206 -21.28 -2.15 -30.67
CA PHE A 206 -21.12 -2.67 -29.32
C PHE A 206 -19.67 -2.59 -28.83
N CYS A 207 -18.69 -3.06 -29.62
CA CYS A 207 -17.28 -3.00 -29.25
C CYS A 207 -16.79 -1.57 -29.05
N LEU A 208 -17.18 -0.64 -29.91
CA LEU A 208 -16.85 0.79 -29.78
C LEU A 208 -17.49 1.39 -28.53
N SER A 209 -18.76 1.09 -28.25
CA SER A 209 -19.43 1.54 -27.02
C SER A 209 -18.75 1.00 -25.76
N LEU A 210 -18.33 -0.27 -25.76
CA LEU A 210 -17.62 -0.89 -24.63
C LEU A 210 -16.23 -0.27 -24.44
N ALA A 211 -15.46 -0.09 -25.51
CA ALA A 211 -14.15 0.55 -25.44
C ALA A 211 -14.24 2.01 -24.95
N PHE A 212 -15.26 2.75 -25.42
CA PHE A 212 -15.56 4.09 -24.94
C PHE A 212 -15.90 4.09 -23.45
N ALA A 213 -16.78 3.17 -23.01
CA ALA A 213 -17.16 3.06 -21.60
C ALA A 213 -15.95 2.77 -20.70
N LEU A 214 -15.09 1.80 -21.08
CA LEU A 214 -13.89 1.45 -20.32
C LEU A 214 -12.88 2.61 -20.26
N THR A 215 -12.67 3.30 -21.39
CA THR A 215 -11.80 4.48 -21.44
C THR A 215 -12.36 5.60 -20.57
N PHE A 216 -13.66 5.87 -20.68
CA PHE A 216 -14.33 6.91 -19.90
C PHE A 216 -14.29 6.63 -18.40
N THR A 217 -14.58 5.39 -17.98
CA THR A 217 -14.44 4.95 -16.58
C THR A 217 -13.01 5.13 -16.08
N THR A 218 -12.01 4.75 -16.88
CA THR A 218 -10.60 4.94 -16.53
C THR A 218 -10.26 6.42 -16.34
N VAL A 219 -10.71 7.30 -17.25
CA VAL A 219 -10.50 8.75 -17.14
C VAL A 219 -11.18 9.31 -15.89
N ILE A 220 -12.41 8.88 -15.58
CA ILE A 220 -13.10 9.30 -14.34
C ILE A 220 -12.32 8.84 -13.11
N CYS A 221 -11.89 7.57 -13.07
CA CYS A 221 -11.09 7.04 -11.97
C CYS A 221 -9.78 7.82 -11.81
N TYR A 222 -9.11 8.14 -12.91
CA TYR A 222 -7.89 8.95 -12.92
C TYR A 222 -8.13 10.35 -12.35
N ILE A 223 -9.15 11.06 -12.83
CA ILE A 223 -9.50 12.41 -12.34
C ILE A 223 -9.83 12.34 -10.85
N LYS A 224 -10.63 11.35 -10.43
CA LYS A 224 -11.00 11.16 -9.02
C LYS A 224 -9.78 10.91 -8.14
N GLN A 225 -8.88 10.03 -8.58
CA GLN A 225 -7.65 9.71 -7.84
C GLN A 225 -6.70 10.90 -7.77
N SER A 226 -6.54 11.64 -8.87
CA SER A 226 -5.74 12.87 -8.91
C SER A 226 -6.30 13.93 -7.96
N ASN A 227 -7.61 14.15 -7.97
CA ASN A 227 -8.26 15.07 -7.05
C ASN A 227 -8.12 14.62 -5.58
N ASN A 228 -8.26 13.32 -5.30
CA ASN A 228 -8.05 12.77 -3.95
C ASN A 228 -6.62 13.03 -3.47
N TYR A 229 -5.64 12.75 -4.32
CA TYR A 229 -4.22 13.00 -4.03
C TYR A 229 -3.95 14.48 -3.73
N GLN A 230 -4.50 15.39 -4.53
CA GLN A 230 -4.39 16.82 -4.29
C GLN A 230 -5.10 17.28 -3.01
N SER A 231 -6.22 16.65 -2.63
CA SER A 231 -6.89 16.90 -1.35
C SER A 231 -5.99 16.51 -0.19
N ILE A 232 -5.42 15.31 -0.23
CA ILE A 232 -4.51 14.79 0.79
C ILE A 232 -3.30 15.73 0.96
N LEU A 233 -2.68 16.19 -0.12
CA LEU A 233 -1.56 17.12 -0.03
C LEU A 233 -1.95 18.44 0.66
N LYS A 234 -3.16 18.97 0.39
CA LYS A 234 -3.66 20.18 1.05
C LYS A 234 -3.93 19.94 2.54
N GLU A 235 -4.50 18.79 2.89
CA GLU A 235 -4.74 18.40 4.29
C GLU A 235 -3.42 18.28 5.06
N MET A 236 -2.40 17.65 4.46
CA MET A 236 -1.05 17.57 5.02
C MET A 236 -0.40 18.95 5.19
N GLU A 237 -0.55 19.85 4.22
CA GLU A 237 -0.03 21.22 4.30
C GLU A 237 -0.70 22.00 5.45
N GLN A 238 -2.01 21.85 5.63
CA GLN A 238 -2.74 22.43 6.76
C GLN A 238 -2.28 21.84 8.09
N GLU A 239 -2.11 20.53 8.18
CA GLU A 239 -1.62 19.85 9.39
C GLU A 239 -0.21 20.32 9.76
N GLN A 240 0.66 20.53 8.77
CA GLN A 240 2.00 21.08 8.99
C GLN A 240 1.93 22.52 9.52
N ALA A 241 1.10 23.37 8.92
CA ALA A 241 0.91 24.75 9.37
C ALA A 241 0.42 24.84 10.83
N ILE A 242 -0.54 23.98 11.20
CA ILE A 242 -1.04 23.89 12.59
C ILE A 242 0.08 23.41 13.54
N SER A 243 0.84 22.40 13.14
CA SER A 243 1.94 21.85 13.93
C SER A 243 3.06 22.87 14.19
N GLU A 244 3.32 23.76 13.23
CA GLU A 244 4.27 24.88 13.35
C GLU A 244 3.74 25.97 14.29
N GLN A 245 2.43 26.27 14.26
CA GLN A 245 1.82 27.26 15.17
C GLN A 245 1.81 26.81 16.63
N ILE A 246 1.55 25.53 16.90
CA ILE A 246 1.52 24.97 18.28
C ILE A 246 2.95 24.76 18.83
N GLY A 247 3.98 24.81 17.99
CA GLY A 247 5.38 24.57 18.36
C GLY A 247 6.18 25.79 18.80
N ASN A 248 5.61 26.99 18.70
CA ASN A 248 6.19 28.26 19.15
C ASN A 248 5.40 28.78 20.35
#